data_AF-A0A2G4GI46-F1
#
_entry.id   AF-A0A2G4GI46-F1
#
_cell.length_a   1.000
_cell.length_b   1.000
_cell.length_c   1.000
_cell.angle_alpha   90.00
_cell.angle_beta   90.00
_cell.angle_gamma   90.00
#
_symmetry.space_group_name_H-M   'P 1'
#
loop_
_entity.id
_entity.type
_entity.pdbx_description
1 polymer ?
#
loop_
_entity_poly.entity_id
_entity_poly.type
_entity_poly.pdbx_seq_one_letter_code
_entity_poly.pdbx_strand_id
1 'polypeptide(L)'
;EQRLVMLARALVKSPALLILDEPCQGLDYQQTSFIKKLIDQLCKMRETTLIYVSHYEQDIPSSVKYSLSLNAGKATHLPITSQ
;
A
#
# COMPACT_ATOMS: atom_id res chain seq x y z
N GLU A 1 4.72 -3.69 -17.10
CA GLU A 1 3.35 -3.17 -17.30
C GLU A 1 2.22 -3.99 -16.64
N GLN A 2 2.31 -5.32 -16.54
CA GLN A 2 1.21 -6.16 -16.02
C GLN A 2 0.77 -5.86 -14.56
N ARG A 3 1.68 -5.48 -13.65
CA ARG A 3 1.34 -5.19 -12.24
C ARG A 3 0.40 -3.98 -12.10
N LEU A 4 0.68 -2.89 -12.82
CA LEU A 4 -0.18 -1.71 -12.87
C LEU A 4 -1.58 -2.04 -13.41
N VAL A 5 -1.65 -2.90 -14.43
CA VAL A 5 -2.93 -3.37 -14.98
C VAL A 5 -3.70 -4.21 -13.96
N MET A 6 -3.02 -5.07 -13.20
CA MET A 6 -3.67 -5.85 -12.13
C MET A 6 -4.18 -4.97 -11.00
N LEU A 7 -3.38 -3.98 -10.57
CA LEU A 7 -3.78 -2.99 -9.58
C LEU A 7 -5.01 -2.22 -10.08
N ALA A 8 -4.94 -1.64 -11.28
CA ALA A 8 -6.07 -0.93 -11.88
C ALA A 8 -7.33 -1.81 -11.95
N ARG A 9 -7.19 -3.07 -12.37
CA ARG A 9 -8.30 -4.04 -12.44
C ARG A 9 -8.90 -4.34 -11.06
N ALA A 10 -8.08 -4.46 -10.02
CA ALA A 10 -8.56 -4.65 -8.65
C ALA A 10 -9.35 -3.42 -8.16
N LEU A 11 -8.88 -2.22 -8.51
CA LEU A 11 -9.48 -0.95 -8.12
C LEU A 11 -10.81 -0.66 -8.82
N VAL A 12 -10.96 -1.05 -10.08
CA VAL A 12 -12.21 -0.88 -10.85
C VAL A 12 -13.42 -1.50 -10.14
N LYS A 13 -13.22 -2.63 -9.44
CA LYS A 13 -14.30 -3.32 -8.72
C LYS A 13 -14.71 -2.69 -7.40
N SER A 14 -14.07 -1.59 -6.99
CA SER A 14 -14.39 -0.89 -5.74
C SER A 14 -14.44 -1.83 -4.53
N PRO A 15 -13.37 -2.61 -4.28
CA PRO A 15 -13.41 -3.60 -3.21
C PRO A 15 -13.49 -2.92 -1.84
N ALA A 16 -14.20 -3.56 -0.91
CA ALA A 16 -14.21 -3.15 0.50
C ALA A 16 -12.86 -3.43 1.19
N LEU A 17 -12.09 -4.40 0.68
CA LEU A 17 -10.76 -4.77 1.15
C LEU A 17 -9.79 -4.91 -0.03
N LEU A 18 -8.70 -4.17 0.01
CA LEU A 18 -7.61 -4.24 -0.95
C LEU A 18 -6.35 -4.72 -0.23
N ILE A 19 -5.78 -5.84 -0.71
CA ILE A 19 -4.53 -6.40 -0.19
C ILE A 19 -3.49 -6.25 -1.30
N LEU A 20 -2.38 -5.58 -0.98
CA LEU A 20 -1.26 -5.39 -1.88
C LEU A 20 -0.01 -6.01 -1.25
N ASP A 21 0.51 -7.04 -1.91
CA ASP A 21 1.75 -7.70 -1.51
C ASP A 21 2.89 -7.21 -2.41
N GLU A 22 3.80 -6.43 -1.83
CA GLU A 22 4.95 -5.82 -2.51
C GLU A 22 4.63 -5.18 -3.88
N PRO A 23 3.62 -4.29 -3.98
CA PRO A 23 3.14 -3.81 -5.28
C PRO A 23 4.15 -2.93 -6.04
N CYS A 24 5.11 -2.34 -5.31
CA CYS A 24 6.12 -1.41 -5.84
C CYS A 24 7.46 -2.09 -6.12
N GLN A 25 7.59 -3.39 -5.85
CA GLN A 25 8.84 -4.11 -6.08
C GLN A 25 9.22 -4.07 -7.57
N GLY A 26 10.47 -3.75 -7.89
CA GLY A 26 10.96 -3.69 -9.27
C GLY A 26 10.34 -2.58 -10.13
N LEU A 27 9.72 -1.56 -9.52
CA LEU A 27 9.30 -0.34 -10.20
C LEU A 27 10.31 0.79 -9.94
N ASP A 28 10.41 1.71 -10.91
CA ASP A 28 11.23 2.91 -10.75
C ASP A 28 10.56 3.89 -9.77
N TYR A 29 11.37 4.76 -9.17
CA TYR A 29 10.90 5.75 -8.18
C TYR A 29 9.68 6.56 -8.64
N GLN A 30 9.64 6.97 -9.91
CA GLN A 30 8.50 7.70 -10.48
C GLN A 30 7.20 6.87 -10.49
N GLN A 31 7.31 5.59 -10.85
CA GLN A 31 6.17 4.67 -10.89
C GLN A 31 5.68 4.34 -9.47
N THR A 32 6.59 4.11 -8.53
CA THR A 32 6.28 3.94 -7.11
C THR A 32 5.55 5.15 -6.56
N SER A 33 6.05 6.37 -6.82
CA SER A 33 5.39 7.61 -6.39
C SER A 33 3.98 7.74 -6.96
N PHE A 34 3.79 7.38 -8.23
CA PHE A 34 2.48 7.38 -8.88
C PHE A 34 1.50 6.40 -8.22
N ILE A 35 1.92 5.15 -7.98
CA ILE A 35 1.09 4.14 -7.31
C ILE A 35 0.73 4.58 -5.89
N LYS A 36 1.69 5.10 -5.12
CA LYS A 36 1.44 5.61 -3.77
C LYS A 36 0.37 6.70 -3.76
N LYS A 37 0.48 7.68 -4.67
CA LYS A 37 -0.52 8.76 -4.80
C LYS A 37 -1.90 8.21 -5.18
N LEU A 38 -1.96 7.23 -6.08
CA LEU A 38 -3.22 6.59 -6.46
C LEU A 38 -3.89 5.91 -5.27
N ILE A 39 -3.13 5.10 -4.51
CA ILE A 39 -3.60 4.42 -3.30
C ILE A 39 -4.05 5.45 -2.25
N ASP A 40 -3.29 6.53 -2.05
CA ASP A 40 -3.65 7.59 -1.12
C ASP A 40 -4.98 8.28 -1.50
N GLN A 41 -5.20 8.54 -2.80
CA GLN A 41 -6.47 9.08 -3.28
C GLN A 41 -7.63 8.10 -3.05
N LEU A 42 -7.41 6.81 -3.27
CA LEU A 42 -8.44 5.78 -3.08
C LEU A 42 -8.85 5.65 -1.62
N CYS A 43 -7.88 5.62 -0.70
CA CYS A 43 -8.15 5.59 0.74
C CYS A 43 -8.87 6.86 1.23
N LYS A 44 -8.69 8.00 0.56
CA LYS A 44 -9.40 9.24 0.86
C LYS A 44 -10.83 9.28 0.31
N MET A 45 -11.03 8.76 -0.91
CA MET A 45 -12.31 8.84 -1.60
C MET A 45 -13.29 7.72 -1.21
N ARG A 46 -12.81 6.61 -0.65
CA ARG A 46 -13.59 5.39 -0.43
C ARG A 46 -13.34 4.79 0.94
N GLU A 47 -14.34 4.14 1.50
CA GLU A 47 -14.21 3.28 2.70
C GLU A 47 -13.57 1.93 2.35
N THR A 48 -12.49 1.94 1.56
CA THR A 48 -11.74 0.72 1.22
C THR A 48 -10.69 0.49 2.30
N THR A 49 -10.78 -0.66 2.97
CA THR A 49 -9.72 -1.13 3.88
C THR A 49 -8.51 -1.53 3.05
N LEU A 50 -7.34 -0.97 3.37
CA LEU A 50 -6.08 -1.29 2.70
C LEU A 50 -5.17 -2.09 3.63
N ILE A 51 -4.70 -3.24 3.14
CA ILE A 51 -3.56 -3.97 3.70
C ILE A 51 -2.42 -3.86 2.70
N TYR A 52 -1.32 -3.25 3.13
CA TYR A 52 -0.14 -3.01 2.31
C TYR A 52 1.06 -3.71 2.95
N VAL A 53 1.66 -4.65 2.21
CA VAL A 53 2.85 -5.39 2.65
C VAL A 53 4.05 -4.87 1.84
N SER A 54 5.10 -4.49 2.56
CA SER A 54 6.33 -3.97 1.97
C SER A 54 7.52 -4.24 2.88
N HIS A 55 8.70 -4.35 2.27
CA HIS A 55 9.98 -4.43 2.97
C HIS A 55 10.56 -3.06 3.33
N TYR A 56 10.06 -1.98 2.71
CA TYR A 56 10.55 -0.62 2.93
C TYR A 56 9.44 0.28 3.46
N GLU A 57 9.69 0.92 4.60
CA GLU A 57 8.75 1.88 5.22
C GLU A 57 8.51 3.09 4.31
N GLN A 58 9.53 3.52 3.57
CA GLN A 58 9.44 4.64 2.62
C GLN A 58 8.46 4.36 1.46
N ASP A 59 8.13 3.10 1.18
CA ASP A 59 7.18 2.73 0.14
C ASP A 59 5.74 2.72 0.65
N ILE A 60 5.55 2.78 1.97
CA ILE A 60 4.23 2.79 2.59
C ILE A 60 3.53 4.12 2.26
N PRO A 61 2.27 4.08 1.76
CA PRO A 61 1.48 5.28 1.50
C PRO A 61 1.21 6.06 2.78
N SER A 62 1.06 7.38 2.65
CA SER A 62 0.79 8.27 3.79
C SER A 62 -0.58 8.02 4.44
N SER A 63 -1.50 7.38 3.72
CA SER A 63 -2.85 7.07 4.21
C SER A 63 -2.91 5.87 5.16
N VAL A 64 -1.81 5.14 5.33
CA VAL A 64 -1.76 3.99 6.24
C VAL A 64 -1.82 4.49 7.68
N LYS A 65 -2.85 4.05 8.42
CA LYS A 65 -3.14 4.47 9.81
C LYS A 65 -2.64 3.52 10.89
N TYR A 66 -2.24 2.31 10.51
CA TYR A 66 -1.62 1.36 11.43
C TYR A 66 -0.46 0.65 10.72
N SER A 67 0.65 0.44 11.43
CA SER A 67 1.80 -0.31 10.92
C SER A 67 2.12 -1.48 11.84
N LEU A 68 2.47 -2.61 11.25
CA LEU A 68 2.85 -3.81 11.96
C LEU A 68 4.14 -4.34 11.34
N SER A 69 5.17 -4.47 12.18
CA SER A 69 6.45 -5.04 11.77
C SER A 69 6.48 -6.52 12.12
N LEU A 70 6.81 -7.35 11.15
CA LEU A 70 6.96 -8.79 11.32
C LEU A 70 8.45 -9.15 11.33
N ASN A 71 8.98 -9.59 12.47
CA ASN A 71 10.37 -10.02 12.61
C ASN A 71 10.43 -11.43 13.20
N ALA A 72 11.06 -12.36 12.49
CA ALA A 72 11.22 -13.77 12.91
C ALA A 72 9.90 -14.43 13.37
N GLY A 73 8.80 -14.18 12.65
CA GLY A 73 7.47 -14.71 12.97
C GLY A 73 6.76 -14.01 14.14
N LYS A 74 7.36 -12.96 14.72
CA LYS A 74 6.75 -12.13 15.77
C LYS A 74 6.27 -10.80 15.19
N ALA A 75 4.99 -10.51 15.42
CA ALA A 75 4.36 -9.25 15.04
C ALA A 75 4.51 -8.23 16.17
N THR A 76 5.06 -7.06 15.85
CA THR A 76 5.18 -5.92 16.75
C THR A 76 4.43 -4.74 16.16
N HIS A 77 3.48 -4.17 16.90
CA HIS A 77 2.81 -2.93 16.48
C HIS A 77 3.79 -1.76 16.59
N LEU A 78 4.03 -1.08 15.47
CA LEU A 78 4.83 0.14 15.47
C LEU A 78 3.90 1.34 15.52
N PRO A 79 4.13 2.31 16.43
CA PRO A 79 3.47 3.60 16.30
C PRO A 79 3.89 4.21 14.96
N ILE A 80 2.93 4.67 14.16
CA ILE A 80 3.29 5.40 12.94
C ILE A 80 3.91 6.71 13.42
N THR A 81 5.20 6.86 13.18
CA THR A 81 5.87 8.13 13.37
C THR A 81 5.27 9.11 12.38
N SER A 82 4.41 10.00 12.87
CA SER A 82 3.95 11.18 12.15
C SER A 82 5.20 11.94 11.67
N GLN A 83 5.43 11.99 10.36
CA GLN A 83 6.17 13.08 9.74
C GLN A 83 5.17 14.07 9.16
#